data_AF-A0AAN9BLW7-F1
#
_entry.id   AF-A0AAN9BLW7-F1
#
_cell.length_a   1.000
_cell.length_b   1.000
_cell.length_c   1.000
_cell.angle_alpha   90.00
_cell.angle_beta   90.00
_cell.angle_gamma   90.00
#
_symmetry.space_group_name_H-M   'P 1'
#
loop_
_entity.id
_entity.type
_entity.pdbx_description
1 polymer ?
#
loop_
_entity_poly.entity_id
_entity_poly.type
_entity_poly.pdbx_seq_one_letter_code
_entity_poly.pdbx_strand_id
1 'polypeptide(L)'
;MGKKKKSGKKKGKSKEPQMTAKEAILAYQINIVEKKLEDMRYEIRGWEEKNKRHEERNEKLKEEQELLLQHLLKTSRETKRLFENEEIKTREHVIISMKDKWGRQRDREKELQELKSQIARKVVEIEEVQREVDTWDQFRDVGSHLHQTQIRILEQELRDMQLSFDEMSTHLHQNLLQTKADIEKYTEETLAQQKDKASDKAMAQLDKNDRQEVLDNDWLKKEVQIHRGETAKVGERVEDLERTNLEMMSKLFDCKVEDLKVSRNFYLTQCDEAENLDRTGILEMDLRCLSPLDPNKDSMASLPIKKDKRPRSSTQKAVEDKVFSLTDQATSEVSEAADAETDEDEYDAESDFMLEVEDFDDYLRLGPVELKLLSIAGAHKPIHQMSRPSSAEMALKDCKPDMWPVTQPMLKKVVTPRPII
;
A
#
# COMPACT_ATOMS: atom_id res chain seq x y z
N MET A 1 12.60 -5.39 117.57
CA MET A 1 12.91 -5.72 118.98
C MET A 1 13.42 -4.44 119.62
N GLY A 2 12.75 -3.79 120.57
CA GLY A 2 12.27 -4.36 121.82
C GLY A 2 12.94 -3.57 122.95
N LYS A 3 12.23 -2.55 123.46
CA LYS A 3 12.30 -1.96 124.80
C LYS A 3 13.59 -2.20 125.63
N LYS A 4 14.23 -1.11 126.09
CA LYS A 4 14.33 -0.90 127.55
C LYS A 4 14.54 0.55 127.96
N LYS A 5 13.67 0.89 128.92
CA LYS A 5 13.50 2.11 129.71
C LYS A 5 14.69 2.39 130.63
N LYS A 6 14.77 3.68 130.99
CA LYS A 6 15.12 4.24 132.32
C LYS A 6 16.57 4.02 132.80
N SER A 7 17.27 5.12 132.98
CA SER A 7 17.27 5.75 134.31
C SER A 7 17.60 7.24 134.18
N GLY A 8 16.76 8.06 134.79
CA GLY A 8 17.08 9.45 135.03
C GLY A 8 18.00 9.54 136.24
N LYS A 9 18.91 10.51 136.19
CA LYS A 9 19.36 11.20 137.41
C LYS A 9 19.54 12.68 137.10
N LYS A 10 18.57 13.45 137.61
CA LYS A 10 18.72 14.86 137.94
C LYS A 10 19.97 15.03 138.79
N LYS A 11 20.81 16.01 138.45
CA LYS A 11 21.19 17.10 139.36
C LYS A 11 22.05 18.11 138.63
N GLY A 12 21.68 19.39 138.78
CA GLY A 12 22.63 20.49 138.73
C GLY A 12 22.56 21.41 137.53
N LYS A 13 21.38 21.98 137.23
CA LYS A 13 21.35 23.32 136.63
C LYS A 13 21.97 24.29 137.63
N SER A 14 23.17 24.79 137.36
CA SER A 14 23.56 26.11 137.86
C SER A 14 23.18 27.12 136.78
N LYS A 15 22.42 28.10 137.25
CA LYS A 15 21.72 29.19 136.56
C LYS A 15 22.44 29.72 135.31
N GLU A 16 21.72 29.73 134.17
CA GLU A 16 21.98 30.74 133.14
C GLU A 16 21.25 32.03 133.54
N PRO A 17 21.98 33.15 133.71
CA PRO A 17 21.40 34.47 133.84
C PRO A 17 20.87 34.95 132.48
N GLN A 18 19.92 35.88 132.52
CA GLN A 18 19.26 36.53 131.39
C GLN A 18 20.28 37.07 130.37
N MET A 19 20.27 36.54 129.15
CA MET A 19 19.71 37.14 127.93
C MET A 19 20.08 38.63 127.68
N THR A 20 21.24 39.12 128.12
CA THR A 20 21.69 40.51 127.91
C THR A 20 22.07 40.71 126.44
N ALA A 21 21.99 41.92 125.88
CA ALA A 21 22.40 42.21 124.50
C ALA A 21 23.81 41.66 124.13
N LYS A 22 24.68 41.49 125.13
CA LYS A 22 25.98 40.81 125.03
C LYS A 22 25.88 39.34 124.60
N GLU A 23 24.90 38.59 125.05
CA GLU A 23 24.74 37.19 124.67
C GLU A 23 24.05 37.02 123.31
N ALA A 24 23.23 37.98 122.86
CA ALA A 24 22.76 38.01 121.47
C ALA A 24 23.90 38.27 120.48
N ILE A 25 24.86 39.13 120.85
CA ILE A 25 26.10 39.34 120.09
C ILE A 25 26.96 38.07 120.11
N LEU A 26 27.09 37.38 121.26
CA LEU A 26 27.79 36.09 121.33
C LEU A 26 27.12 35.02 120.46
N ALA A 27 25.80 34.92 120.46
CA ALA A 27 25.08 33.97 119.60
C ALA A 27 25.28 34.26 118.10
N TYR A 28 25.33 35.53 117.71
CA TYR A 28 25.67 35.92 116.32
C TYR A 28 27.13 35.57 115.98
N GLN A 29 28.07 35.83 116.90
CA GLN A 29 29.47 35.43 116.74
C GLN A 29 29.62 33.90 116.64
N ILE A 30 28.88 33.14 117.46
CA ILE A 30 28.83 31.68 117.40
C ILE A 30 28.27 31.23 116.04
N ASN A 31 27.16 31.79 115.57
CA ASN A 31 26.58 31.44 114.28
C ASN A 31 27.52 31.75 113.09
N ILE A 32 28.28 32.85 113.14
CA ILE A 32 29.33 33.12 112.13
C ILE A 32 30.38 32.02 112.15
N VAL A 33 30.83 31.60 113.34
CA VAL A 33 31.83 30.52 113.47
C VAL A 33 31.24 29.18 113.03
N GLU A 34 29.99 28.88 113.35
CA GLU A 34 29.29 27.67 112.93
C GLU A 34 29.12 27.60 111.42
N LYS A 35 28.72 28.72 110.78
CA LYS A 35 28.65 28.80 109.31
C LYS A 35 30.01 28.61 108.67
N LYS A 36 31.06 29.25 109.21
CA LYS A 36 32.44 29.01 108.76
C LYS A 36 32.86 27.56 108.95
N LEU A 37 32.50 26.92 110.06
CA LEU A 37 32.76 25.51 110.29
C LEU A 37 31.97 24.62 109.31
N GLU A 38 30.74 24.98 108.95
CA GLU A 38 29.93 24.29 107.94
C GLU A 38 30.57 24.40 106.55
N ASP A 39 31.01 25.60 106.16
CA ASP A 39 31.73 25.85 104.91
C ASP A 39 33.03 25.04 104.86
N MET A 40 33.82 25.05 105.94
CA MET A 40 35.03 24.21 106.07
C MET A 40 34.69 22.71 106.03
N ARG A 41 33.59 22.26 106.64
CA ARG A 41 33.13 20.86 106.55
C ARG A 41 32.72 20.48 105.13
N TYR A 42 32.09 21.40 104.38
CA TYR A 42 31.73 21.19 102.98
C TYR A 42 32.98 21.13 102.10
N GLU A 43 33.96 22.01 102.32
CA GLU A 43 35.26 21.96 101.67
C GLU A 43 35.99 20.66 101.95
N ILE A 44 36.05 20.22 103.22
CA ILE A 44 36.67 18.94 103.61
C ILE A 44 36.00 17.77 102.87
N ARG A 45 34.67 17.70 102.84
CA ARG A 45 33.95 16.67 102.07
C ARG A 45 34.26 16.74 100.58
N GLY A 46 34.33 17.95 100.01
CA GLY A 46 34.72 18.16 98.62
C GLY A 46 36.15 17.68 98.33
N TRP A 47 37.08 17.88 99.27
CA TRP A 47 38.45 17.36 99.19
C TRP A 47 38.51 15.85 99.33
N GLU A 48 37.75 15.26 100.25
CA GLU A 48 37.64 13.80 100.42
C GLU A 48 37.08 13.12 99.16
N GLU A 49 36.02 13.67 98.56
CA GLU A 49 35.47 13.15 97.30
C GLU A 49 36.46 13.27 96.14
N LYS A 50 37.19 14.39 96.03
CA LYS A 50 38.25 14.53 95.04
C LYS A 50 39.36 13.51 95.27
N ASN A 51 39.78 13.32 96.53
CA ASN A 51 40.82 12.36 96.87
C ASN A 51 40.39 10.93 96.50
N LYS A 52 39.15 10.53 96.80
CA LYS A 52 38.58 9.24 96.37
C LYS A 52 38.58 9.07 94.86
N ARG A 53 38.18 10.09 94.10
CA ARG A 53 38.22 10.04 92.62
C ARG A 53 39.65 9.93 92.07
N HIS A 54 40.63 10.53 92.75
CA HIS A 54 42.04 10.39 92.39
C HIS A 54 42.57 8.99 92.72
N GLU A 55 42.18 8.41 93.86
CA GLU A 55 42.51 7.04 94.23
C GLU A 55 41.94 6.03 93.23
N GLU A 56 40.65 6.11 92.91
CA GLU A 56 40.01 5.23 91.91
C GLU A 56 40.65 5.36 90.53
N ARG A 57 41.01 6.58 90.10
CA ARG A 57 41.72 6.80 88.83
C ARG A 57 43.11 6.16 88.87
N ASN A 58 43.83 6.30 89.98
CA ASN A 58 45.16 5.71 90.14
C ASN A 58 45.11 4.19 90.18
N GLU A 59 44.09 3.59 90.79
CA GLU A 59 43.88 2.14 90.77
C GLU A 59 43.64 1.64 89.35
N LYS A 60 42.73 2.26 88.59
CA LYS A 60 42.49 1.91 87.18
C LYS A 60 43.75 2.04 86.33
N LEU A 61 44.53 3.11 86.51
CA LEU A 61 45.80 3.28 85.80
C LEU A 61 46.81 2.18 86.14
N LYS A 62 46.85 1.72 87.39
CA LYS A 62 47.73 0.59 87.78
C LYS A 62 47.28 -0.71 87.14
N GLU A 63 45.98 -0.99 87.13
CA GLU A 63 45.42 -2.17 86.45
C GLU A 63 45.73 -2.16 84.94
N GLU A 64 45.55 -1.00 84.28
CA GLU A 64 45.90 -0.82 82.87
C GLU A 64 47.41 -1.04 82.62
N GLN A 65 48.26 -0.48 83.48
CA GLN A 65 49.72 -0.69 83.40
C GLN A 65 50.11 -2.16 83.60
N GLU A 66 49.47 -2.85 84.53
CA GLU A 66 49.72 -4.26 84.78
C GLU A 66 49.33 -5.12 83.57
N LEU A 67 48.14 -4.87 82.98
CA LEU A 67 47.70 -5.56 81.77
C LEU A 67 48.65 -5.32 80.59
N LEU A 68 49.10 -4.08 80.41
CA LEU A 68 50.06 -3.74 79.37
C LEU A 68 51.39 -4.50 79.57
N LEU A 69 51.89 -4.53 80.81
CA LEU A 69 53.12 -5.25 81.14
C LEU A 69 52.97 -6.76 80.91
N GLN A 70 51.84 -7.34 81.29
CA GLN A 70 51.56 -8.76 81.04
C GLN A 70 51.51 -9.06 79.54
N HIS A 71 50.86 -8.19 78.74
CA HIS A 71 50.82 -8.34 77.28
C HIS A 71 52.22 -8.25 76.65
N LEU A 72 53.04 -7.29 77.10
CA LEU A 72 54.41 -7.13 76.64
C LEU A 72 55.28 -8.35 76.98
N LEU A 73 55.13 -8.89 78.19
CA LEU A 73 55.84 -10.11 78.59
C LEU A 73 55.40 -11.33 77.75
N LYS A 74 54.11 -11.44 77.41
CA LYS A 74 53.59 -12.51 76.58
C LYS A 74 54.16 -12.45 75.16
N THR A 75 54.07 -11.29 74.51
CA THR A 75 54.62 -11.08 73.15
C THR A 75 56.14 -11.27 73.11
N SER A 76 56.87 -10.85 74.15
CA SER A 76 58.31 -11.12 74.29
C SER A 76 58.63 -12.61 74.41
N ARG A 77 57.80 -13.40 75.13
CA ARG A 77 57.98 -14.86 75.21
C ARG A 77 57.65 -15.55 73.89
N GLU A 78 56.60 -15.12 73.19
CA GLU A 78 56.20 -15.67 71.89
C GLU A 78 57.28 -15.41 70.83
N THR A 79 57.82 -14.19 70.77
CA THR A 79 58.94 -13.87 69.87
C THR A 79 60.19 -14.67 70.19
N LYS A 80 60.56 -14.84 71.47
CA LYS A 80 61.68 -15.72 71.86
C LYS A 80 61.48 -17.17 71.41
N ARG A 81 60.27 -17.72 71.60
CA ARG A 81 59.95 -19.07 71.12
C ARG A 81 60.04 -19.20 69.60
N LEU A 82 59.64 -18.18 68.85
CA LEU A 82 59.81 -18.17 67.38
C LEU A 82 61.29 -18.24 67.01
N PHE A 83 62.16 -17.46 67.66
CA PHE A 83 63.60 -17.52 67.40
C PHE A 83 64.28 -18.81 67.90
N GLU A 84 63.80 -19.40 68.99
CA GLU A 84 64.29 -20.71 69.48
C GLU A 84 63.88 -21.85 68.53
N ASN A 85 62.71 -21.74 67.89
CA ASN A 85 62.21 -22.72 66.92
C ASN A 85 62.77 -22.50 65.49
N GLU A 86 63.35 -21.33 65.20
CA GLU A 86 64.02 -21.09 63.93
C GLU A 86 65.38 -21.78 63.92
N GLU A 87 65.44 -22.96 63.28
CA GLU A 87 66.70 -23.66 63.02
C GLU A 87 67.71 -22.74 62.31
N ILE A 88 68.95 -22.71 62.81
CA ILE A 88 70.05 -21.91 62.26
C ILE A 88 70.38 -22.44 60.85
N LYS A 89 69.83 -21.78 59.83
CA LYS A 89 70.07 -22.12 58.43
C LYS A 89 71.54 -21.91 58.07
N THR A 90 72.25 -23.00 57.83
CA THR A 90 73.63 -22.98 57.32
C THR A 90 73.69 -22.24 55.98
N ARG A 91 74.82 -21.57 55.70
CA ARG A 91 75.08 -20.84 54.45
C ARG A 91 74.74 -21.66 53.20
N GLU A 92 74.98 -22.97 53.23
CA GLU A 92 74.68 -23.90 52.13
C GLU A 92 73.17 -24.02 51.84
N HIS A 93 72.33 -24.09 52.88
CA HIS A 93 70.88 -24.15 52.72
C HIS A 93 70.34 -22.86 52.08
N VAL A 94 70.91 -21.71 52.45
CA VAL A 94 70.59 -20.42 51.81
C VAL A 94 71.00 -20.43 50.34
N ILE A 95 72.21 -20.90 50.01
CA ILE A 95 72.70 -21.00 48.63
C ILE A 95 71.80 -21.93 47.78
N ILE A 96 71.42 -23.09 48.31
CA ILE A 96 70.53 -24.03 47.61
C ILE A 96 69.15 -23.38 47.39
N SER A 97 68.56 -22.76 48.41
CA SER A 97 67.27 -22.08 48.28
C SER A 97 67.31 -20.91 47.28
N MET A 98 68.43 -20.19 47.21
CA MET A 98 68.63 -19.10 46.26
C MET A 98 68.78 -19.63 44.83
N LYS A 99 69.58 -20.68 44.62
CA LYS A 99 69.69 -21.34 43.30
C LYS A 99 68.35 -21.88 42.81
N ASP A 100 67.57 -22.49 43.69
CA ASP A 100 66.24 -23.00 43.40
C ASP A 100 65.24 -21.86 43.08
N LYS A 101 65.24 -20.77 43.87
CA LYS A 101 64.46 -19.56 43.55
C LYS A 101 64.86 -18.95 42.19
N TRP A 102 66.15 -18.87 41.89
CA TRP A 102 66.65 -18.39 40.60
C TRP A 102 66.30 -19.31 39.44
N GLY A 103 66.33 -20.63 39.65
CA GLY A 103 65.86 -21.63 38.68
C GLY A 103 64.38 -21.43 38.36
N ARG A 104 63.52 -21.40 39.38
CA ARG A 104 62.09 -21.12 39.21
C ARG A 104 61.82 -19.77 38.55
N GLN A 105 62.60 -18.74 38.86
CA GLN A 105 62.45 -17.43 38.24
C GLN A 105 62.75 -17.51 36.74
N ARG A 106 63.82 -18.19 36.34
CA ARG A 106 64.19 -18.38 34.95
C ARG A 106 63.16 -19.21 34.19
N ASP A 107 62.63 -20.25 34.81
CA ASP A 107 61.61 -21.08 34.18
C ASP A 107 60.31 -20.30 33.95
N ARG A 108 59.87 -19.50 34.94
CA ARG A 108 58.75 -18.56 34.75
C ARG A 108 59.03 -17.52 33.66
N GLU A 109 60.25 -17.02 33.55
CA GLU A 109 60.62 -16.06 32.51
C GLU A 109 60.54 -16.69 31.10
N LYS A 110 60.96 -17.95 30.96
CA LYS A 110 60.77 -18.72 29.71
C LYS A 110 59.30 -18.95 29.40
N GLU A 111 58.50 -19.33 30.40
CA GLU A 111 57.04 -19.50 30.23
C GLU A 111 56.38 -18.19 29.79
N LEU A 112 56.75 -17.06 30.41
CA LEU A 112 56.27 -15.74 30.01
C LEU A 112 56.70 -15.39 28.58
N GLN A 113 57.92 -15.74 28.18
CA GLN A 113 58.40 -15.50 26.81
C GLN A 113 57.64 -16.36 25.80
N GLU A 114 57.38 -17.63 26.11
CA GLU A 114 56.58 -18.52 25.27
C GLU A 114 55.14 -18.00 25.13
N LEU A 115 54.50 -17.61 26.23
CA LEU A 115 53.16 -16.99 26.22
C LEU A 115 53.15 -15.70 25.40
N LYS A 116 54.17 -14.84 25.52
CA LYS A 116 54.30 -13.64 24.68
C LYS A 116 54.40 -14.00 23.20
N SER A 117 55.15 -15.05 22.85
CA SER A 117 55.26 -15.51 21.46
C SER A 117 53.93 -16.07 20.92
N GLN A 118 53.15 -16.75 21.77
CA GLN A 118 51.83 -17.26 21.41
C GLN A 118 50.82 -16.12 21.22
N ILE A 119 50.84 -15.13 22.13
CA ILE A 119 50.02 -13.92 22.00
C ILE A 119 50.37 -13.21 20.70
N ALA A 120 51.66 -13.01 20.39
CA ALA A 120 52.08 -12.36 19.15
C ALA A 120 51.59 -13.11 17.90
N ARG A 121 51.70 -14.44 17.87
CA ARG A 121 51.15 -15.27 16.78
C ARG A 121 49.64 -15.11 16.63
N LYS A 122 48.90 -15.11 17.75
CA LYS A 122 47.45 -14.95 17.72
C LYS A 122 47.00 -13.55 17.32
N VAL A 123 47.74 -12.51 17.68
CA VAL A 123 47.45 -11.14 17.21
C VAL A 123 47.54 -11.06 15.68
N VAL A 124 48.57 -11.65 15.08
CA VAL A 124 48.68 -11.69 13.60
C VAL A 124 47.52 -12.46 12.96
N GLU A 125 47.15 -13.61 13.52
CA GLU A 125 46.00 -14.40 13.03
C GLU A 125 44.68 -13.61 13.14
N ILE A 126 44.49 -12.86 14.24
CA ILE A 126 43.33 -11.97 14.41
C ILE A 126 43.35 -10.85 13.38
N GLU A 127 44.50 -10.24 13.09
CA GLU A 127 44.61 -9.19 12.07
C GLU A 127 44.31 -9.72 10.65
N GLU A 128 44.67 -10.97 10.36
CA GLU A 128 44.32 -11.65 9.10
C GLU A 128 42.81 -11.85 8.98
N VAL A 129 42.19 -12.43 10.00
CA VAL A 129 40.74 -12.63 10.03
C VAL A 129 40.00 -11.29 9.99
N GLN A 130 40.51 -10.25 10.66
CA GLN A 130 39.89 -8.93 10.62
C GLN A 130 39.93 -8.35 9.20
N ARG A 131 41.04 -8.51 8.47
CA ARG A 131 41.10 -8.11 7.05
C ARG A 131 40.05 -8.86 6.20
N GLU A 132 39.86 -10.15 6.43
CA GLU A 132 38.81 -10.91 5.74
C GLU A 132 37.42 -10.37 6.08
N VAL A 133 37.12 -10.15 7.36
CA VAL A 133 35.87 -9.54 7.81
C VAL A 133 35.63 -8.19 7.14
N ASP A 134 36.63 -7.32 7.11
CA ASP A 134 36.54 -6.00 6.47
C ASP A 134 36.24 -6.12 4.95
N THR A 135 36.82 -7.12 4.27
CA THR A 135 36.51 -7.38 2.85
C THR A 135 35.08 -7.87 2.65
N TRP A 136 34.57 -8.72 3.54
CA TRP A 136 33.18 -9.16 3.50
C TRP A 136 32.20 -8.05 3.85
N ASP A 137 32.55 -7.16 4.77
CA ASP A 137 31.75 -5.98 5.10
C ASP A 137 31.68 -5.01 3.91
N GLN A 138 32.82 -4.73 3.25
CA GLN A 138 32.84 -3.93 2.02
C GLN A 138 32.00 -4.57 0.90
N PHE A 139 32.08 -5.90 0.79
CA PHE A 139 31.24 -6.62 -0.17
C PHE A 139 29.76 -6.54 0.20
N ARG A 140 29.39 -6.72 1.47
CA ARG A 140 27.99 -6.61 1.91
C ARG A 140 27.43 -5.23 1.65
N ASP A 141 28.18 -4.19 2.00
CA ASP A 141 27.67 -2.81 2.02
C ASP A 141 27.72 -2.15 0.63
N VAL A 142 28.65 -2.54 -0.23
CA VAL A 142 28.82 -1.92 -1.57
C VAL A 142 28.76 -2.95 -2.69
N GLY A 143 29.56 -4.01 -2.59
CA GLY A 143 29.67 -5.03 -3.64
C GLY A 143 28.34 -5.72 -3.97
N SER A 144 27.54 -6.02 -2.95
CA SER A 144 26.25 -6.68 -3.05
C SER A 144 25.26 -5.81 -3.83
N HIS A 145 25.20 -4.51 -3.51
CA HIS A 145 24.35 -3.57 -4.23
C HIS A 145 24.79 -3.39 -5.68
N LEU A 146 26.10 -3.26 -5.94
CA LEU A 146 26.62 -3.18 -7.31
C LEU A 146 26.25 -4.41 -8.13
N HIS A 147 26.51 -5.61 -7.61
CA HIS A 147 26.13 -6.86 -8.28
C HIS A 147 24.62 -6.97 -8.45
N GLN A 148 23.83 -6.57 -7.47
CA GLN A 148 22.37 -6.57 -7.58
C GLN A 148 21.88 -5.61 -8.67
N THR A 149 22.47 -4.42 -8.77
CA THR A 149 22.15 -3.48 -9.85
C THR A 149 22.55 -4.01 -11.22
N GLN A 150 23.73 -4.62 -11.32
CA GLN A 150 24.20 -5.23 -12.57
C GLN A 150 23.28 -6.38 -13.00
N ILE A 151 22.89 -7.26 -12.08
CA ILE A 151 21.94 -8.34 -12.35
C ILE A 151 20.61 -7.77 -12.82
N ARG A 152 20.09 -6.74 -12.14
CA ARG A 152 18.82 -6.10 -12.53
C ARG A 152 18.88 -5.50 -13.94
N ILE A 153 19.99 -4.85 -14.30
CA ILE A 153 20.18 -4.28 -15.64
C ILE A 153 20.21 -5.41 -16.67
N LEU A 154 20.98 -6.48 -16.44
CA LEU A 154 21.06 -7.62 -17.34
C LEU A 154 19.70 -8.34 -17.50
N GLU A 155 18.93 -8.48 -16.41
CA GLU A 155 17.57 -9.02 -16.45
C GLU A 155 16.60 -8.12 -17.22
N GLN A 156 16.80 -6.80 -17.18
CA GLN A 156 16.04 -5.86 -18.00
C GLN A 156 16.44 -5.97 -19.47
N GLU A 157 17.73 -5.98 -19.79
CA GLU A 157 18.23 -6.15 -21.16
C GLU A 157 17.75 -7.47 -21.78
N LEU A 158 17.74 -8.57 -21.01
CA LEU A 158 17.18 -9.85 -21.46
C LEU A 158 15.69 -9.76 -21.77
N ARG A 159 14.91 -9.08 -20.93
CA ARG A 159 13.47 -8.86 -21.18
C ARG A 159 13.23 -7.99 -22.40
N ASP A 160 13.99 -6.92 -22.56
CA ASP A 160 13.87 -6.01 -23.70
C ASP A 160 14.24 -6.73 -25.01
N MET A 161 15.30 -7.54 -25.00
CA MET A 161 15.63 -8.40 -26.15
C MET A 161 14.52 -9.40 -26.46
N GLN A 162 13.92 -10.03 -25.45
CA GLN A 162 12.81 -10.97 -25.65
C GLN A 162 11.57 -10.28 -26.23
N LEU A 163 11.20 -9.11 -25.71
CA LEU A 163 10.11 -8.31 -26.26
C LEU A 163 10.38 -7.91 -27.71
N SER A 164 11.59 -7.44 -28.02
CA SER A 164 11.97 -7.07 -29.40
C SER A 164 11.93 -8.27 -30.34
N PHE A 165 12.27 -9.47 -29.85
CA PHE A 165 12.18 -10.71 -30.62
C PHE A 165 10.72 -11.09 -30.89
N ASP A 166 9.85 -11.00 -29.89
CA ASP A 166 8.43 -11.30 -30.03
C ASP A 166 7.73 -10.30 -30.97
N GLU A 167 8.05 -9.01 -30.85
CA GLU A 167 7.58 -7.95 -31.78
C GLU A 167 8.05 -8.20 -33.21
N MET A 168 9.32 -8.56 -33.41
CA MET A 168 9.84 -8.88 -34.74
C MET A 168 9.21 -10.15 -35.29
N SER A 169 9.02 -11.17 -34.45
CA SER A 169 8.37 -12.42 -34.82
C SER A 169 6.92 -12.19 -35.27
N THR A 170 6.16 -11.43 -34.48
CA THR A 170 4.76 -11.07 -34.81
C THR A 170 4.69 -10.23 -36.09
N HIS A 171 5.57 -9.24 -36.26
CA HIS A 171 5.64 -8.46 -37.50
C HIS A 171 5.97 -9.33 -38.71
N LEU A 172 6.98 -10.21 -38.62
CA LEU A 172 7.32 -11.14 -39.69
C LEU A 172 6.19 -12.11 -40.00
N HIS A 173 5.47 -12.59 -38.97
CA HIS A 173 4.31 -13.45 -39.13
C HIS A 173 3.16 -12.73 -39.85
N GLN A 174 2.85 -11.49 -39.44
CA GLN A 174 1.83 -10.67 -40.08
C GLN A 174 2.21 -10.35 -41.54
N ASN A 175 3.46 -10.00 -41.81
CA ASN A 175 3.96 -9.77 -43.16
C ASN A 175 3.87 -11.04 -44.02
N LEU A 176 4.21 -12.20 -43.48
CA LEU A 176 4.02 -13.49 -44.16
C LEU A 176 2.55 -13.74 -44.48
N LEU A 177 1.64 -13.52 -43.53
CA LEU A 177 0.21 -13.67 -43.77
C LEU A 177 -0.31 -12.71 -44.84
N GLN A 178 0.13 -11.45 -44.80
CA GLN A 178 -0.24 -10.44 -45.79
C GLN A 178 0.28 -10.81 -47.18
N THR A 179 1.56 -11.14 -47.31
CA THR A 179 2.14 -11.58 -48.59
C THR A 179 1.47 -12.85 -49.12
N LYS A 180 1.08 -13.78 -48.24
CA LYS A 180 0.30 -14.96 -48.63
C LYS A 180 -1.08 -14.58 -49.16
N ALA A 181 -1.79 -13.69 -48.48
CA ALA A 181 -3.10 -13.20 -48.91
C ALA A 181 -3.02 -12.44 -50.25
N ASP A 182 -1.97 -11.64 -50.45
CA ASP A 182 -1.71 -10.94 -51.71
C ASP A 182 -1.42 -11.93 -52.84
N ILE A 183 -0.63 -12.98 -52.58
CA ILE A 183 -0.39 -14.06 -53.54
C ILE A 183 -1.70 -14.79 -53.85
N GLU A 184 -2.49 -15.15 -52.84
CA GLU A 184 -3.79 -15.82 -53.02
C GLU A 184 -4.71 -14.97 -53.91
N LYS A 185 -4.90 -13.69 -53.59
CA LYS A 185 -5.69 -12.75 -54.38
C LYS A 185 -5.17 -12.64 -55.83
N TYR A 186 -3.86 -12.47 -56.00
CA TYR A 186 -3.26 -12.41 -57.35
C TYR A 186 -3.46 -13.73 -58.12
N THR A 187 -3.33 -14.88 -57.46
CA THR A 187 -3.58 -16.18 -58.09
C THR A 187 -5.06 -16.37 -58.45
N GLU A 188 -5.99 -15.88 -57.62
CA GLU A 188 -7.42 -15.90 -57.92
C GLU A 188 -7.77 -15.00 -59.11
N GLU A 189 -7.25 -13.78 -59.14
CA GLU A 189 -7.44 -12.84 -60.25
C GLU A 189 -6.90 -13.39 -61.57
N THR A 190 -5.69 -13.97 -61.55
CA THR A 190 -5.10 -14.58 -62.74
C THR A 190 -5.85 -15.83 -63.19
N LEU A 191 -6.34 -16.66 -62.26
CA LEU A 191 -7.22 -17.79 -62.57
C LEU A 191 -8.56 -17.35 -63.15
N ALA A 192 -9.17 -16.29 -62.62
CA ALA A 192 -10.41 -15.71 -63.14
C ALA A 192 -10.21 -15.20 -64.58
N GLN A 193 -9.16 -14.41 -64.83
CA GLN A 193 -8.81 -13.96 -66.17
C GLN A 193 -8.54 -15.13 -67.13
N GLN A 194 -7.94 -16.23 -66.65
CA GLN A 194 -7.73 -17.41 -67.46
C GLN A 194 -9.04 -18.13 -67.78
N LYS A 195 -9.98 -18.20 -66.82
CA LYS A 195 -11.34 -18.74 -67.05
C LYS A 195 -12.08 -17.90 -68.09
N ASP A 196 -12.02 -16.56 -67.98
CA ASP A 196 -12.66 -15.66 -68.94
C ASP A 196 -12.09 -15.87 -70.34
N LYS A 197 -10.76 -15.85 -70.49
CA LYS A 197 -10.10 -16.13 -71.78
C LYS A 197 -10.42 -17.52 -72.33
N ALA A 198 -10.56 -18.53 -71.47
CA ALA A 198 -10.95 -19.87 -71.88
C ALA A 198 -12.42 -19.91 -72.35
N SER A 199 -13.30 -19.20 -71.64
CA SER A 199 -14.71 -19.06 -72.01
C SER A 199 -14.87 -18.30 -73.33
N ASP A 200 -14.12 -17.23 -73.57
CA ASP A 200 -14.10 -16.48 -74.82
C ASP A 200 -13.62 -17.35 -75.99
N LYS A 201 -12.56 -18.13 -75.77
CA LYS A 201 -12.06 -19.08 -76.77
C LYS A 201 -13.07 -20.17 -77.08
N ALA A 202 -13.75 -20.71 -76.07
CA ALA A 202 -14.84 -21.67 -76.27
C ALA A 202 -15.99 -21.03 -77.06
N MET A 203 -16.42 -19.83 -76.69
CA MET A 203 -17.45 -19.05 -77.39
C MET A 203 -17.06 -18.65 -78.83
N ALA A 204 -15.77 -18.61 -79.15
CA ALA A 204 -15.28 -18.38 -80.51
C ALA A 204 -15.23 -19.67 -81.36
N GLN A 205 -15.22 -20.85 -80.73
CA GLN A 205 -15.24 -22.15 -81.40
C GLN A 205 -16.64 -22.71 -81.63
N LEU A 206 -17.66 -22.19 -80.93
CA LEU A 206 -19.07 -22.55 -81.12
C LEU A 206 -19.63 -22.05 -82.46
N ASP A 207 -20.65 -22.72 -82.97
CA ASP A 207 -21.41 -22.26 -84.15
C ASP A 207 -22.24 -21.00 -83.80
N LYS A 208 -22.64 -20.26 -84.82
CA LYS A 208 -23.33 -18.98 -84.69
C LYS A 208 -24.68 -19.11 -83.97
N ASN A 209 -25.38 -20.24 -84.18
CA ASN A 209 -26.66 -20.52 -83.50
C ASN A 209 -26.42 -20.82 -82.01
N ASP A 210 -25.50 -21.74 -81.69
CA ASP A 210 -25.17 -22.10 -80.31
C ASP A 210 -24.68 -20.88 -79.51
N ARG A 211 -23.87 -20.01 -80.13
CA ARG A 211 -23.43 -18.75 -79.51
C ARG A 211 -24.60 -17.82 -79.19
N GLN A 212 -25.57 -17.72 -80.09
CA GLN A 212 -26.75 -16.88 -79.88
C GLN A 212 -27.62 -17.45 -78.75
N GLU A 213 -27.81 -18.76 -78.69
CA GLU A 213 -28.57 -19.42 -77.61
C GLU A 213 -27.95 -19.15 -76.23
N VAL A 214 -26.62 -19.17 -76.11
CA VAL A 214 -25.93 -18.83 -74.85
C VAL A 214 -26.16 -17.37 -74.45
N LEU A 215 -26.06 -16.43 -75.40
CA LEU A 215 -26.31 -15.01 -75.13
C LEU A 215 -27.78 -14.74 -74.75
N ASP A 216 -28.71 -15.38 -75.44
CA ASP A 216 -30.14 -15.28 -75.14
C ASP A 216 -30.44 -15.88 -73.76
N ASN A 217 -29.81 -17.01 -73.40
CA ASN A 217 -29.94 -17.60 -72.07
C ASN A 217 -29.40 -16.69 -70.96
N ASP A 218 -28.26 -16.04 -71.18
CA ASP A 218 -27.68 -15.10 -70.22
C ASP A 218 -28.49 -13.81 -70.09
N TRP A 219 -29.07 -13.32 -71.20
CA TRP A 219 -30.03 -12.22 -71.17
C TRP A 219 -31.30 -12.61 -70.41
N LEU A 220 -31.88 -13.78 -70.70
CA LEU A 220 -33.05 -14.30 -70.01
C LEU A 220 -32.79 -14.48 -68.50
N LYS A 221 -31.61 -14.93 -68.08
CA LYS A 221 -31.26 -15.01 -66.65
C LYS A 221 -31.28 -13.65 -65.96
N LYS A 222 -30.71 -12.61 -66.60
CA LYS A 222 -30.74 -11.24 -66.07
C LYS A 222 -32.16 -10.73 -65.98
N GLU A 223 -32.96 -10.96 -67.03
CA GLU A 223 -34.37 -10.56 -67.06
C GLU A 223 -35.19 -11.26 -65.97
N VAL A 224 -35.00 -12.57 -65.78
CA VAL A 224 -35.63 -13.33 -64.70
C VAL A 224 -35.21 -12.80 -63.33
N GLN A 225 -33.96 -12.39 -63.14
CA GLN A 225 -33.48 -11.79 -61.89
C GLN A 225 -34.20 -10.46 -61.61
N ILE A 226 -34.36 -9.62 -62.64
CA ILE A 226 -35.06 -8.33 -62.54
C ILE A 226 -36.53 -8.56 -62.21
N HIS A 227 -37.24 -9.40 -62.96
CA HIS A 227 -38.65 -9.71 -62.70
C HIS A 227 -38.86 -10.35 -61.33
N ARG A 228 -37.93 -11.18 -60.84
CA ARG A 228 -37.99 -11.69 -59.46
C ARG A 228 -37.89 -10.56 -58.44
N GLY A 229 -37.00 -9.60 -58.66
CA GLY A 229 -36.90 -8.40 -57.82
C GLY A 229 -38.16 -7.53 -57.86
N GLU A 230 -38.72 -7.30 -59.05
CA GLU A 230 -39.97 -6.54 -59.22
C GLU A 230 -41.15 -7.25 -58.59
N THR A 231 -41.25 -8.57 -58.75
CA THR A 231 -42.32 -9.37 -58.13
C THR A 231 -42.21 -9.32 -56.60
N ALA A 232 -40.99 -9.35 -56.04
CA ALA A 232 -40.79 -9.19 -54.61
C ALA A 232 -41.25 -7.80 -54.11
N LYS A 233 -40.92 -6.73 -54.85
CA LYS A 233 -41.37 -5.36 -54.52
C LYS A 233 -42.90 -5.20 -54.62
N VAL A 234 -43.52 -5.76 -55.65
CA VAL A 234 -44.99 -5.75 -55.79
C VAL A 234 -45.64 -6.55 -54.67
N GLY A 235 -45.07 -7.71 -54.32
CA GLY A 235 -45.51 -8.52 -53.18
C GLY A 235 -45.50 -7.73 -51.88
N GLU A 236 -44.38 -7.07 -51.57
CA GLU A 236 -44.26 -6.20 -50.39
C GLU A 236 -45.31 -5.08 -50.39
N ARG A 237 -45.52 -4.43 -51.54
CA ARG A 237 -46.54 -3.36 -51.66
C ARG A 237 -47.97 -3.87 -51.45
N VAL A 238 -48.28 -5.06 -51.95
CA VAL A 238 -49.58 -5.70 -51.75
C VAL A 238 -49.76 -6.08 -50.28
N GLU A 239 -48.76 -6.68 -49.64
CA GLU A 239 -48.79 -7.01 -48.20
C GLU A 239 -49.03 -5.75 -47.34
N ASP A 240 -48.38 -4.63 -47.67
CA ASP A 240 -48.61 -3.35 -46.99
C ASP A 240 -50.03 -2.80 -47.24
N LEU A 241 -50.56 -2.93 -48.46
CA LEU A 241 -51.94 -2.54 -48.77
C LEU A 241 -52.96 -3.42 -48.05
N GLU A 242 -52.73 -4.72 -47.98
CA GLU A 242 -53.57 -5.66 -47.23
C GLU A 242 -53.54 -5.33 -45.74
N ARG A 243 -52.34 -5.04 -45.18
CA ARG A 243 -52.17 -4.62 -43.79
C ARG A 243 -52.96 -3.33 -43.50
N THR A 244 -52.77 -2.29 -44.31
CA THR A 244 -53.48 -1.00 -44.13
C THR A 244 -54.99 -1.12 -44.34
N ASN A 245 -55.46 -1.96 -45.26
CA ASN A 245 -56.88 -2.24 -45.46
C ASN A 245 -57.49 -2.99 -44.26
N LEU A 246 -56.80 -4.02 -43.74
CA LEU A 246 -57.22 -4.71 -42.51
C LEU A 246 -57.29 -3.75 -41.32
N GLU A 247 -56.31 -2.84 -41.17
CA GLU A 247 -56.34 -1.80 -40.16
C GLU A 247 -57.51 -0.83 -40.35
N MET A 248 -57.79 -0.40 -41.58
CA MET A 248 -58.92 0.50 -41.89
C MET A 248 -60.26 -0.18 -41.62
N MET A 249 -60.42 -1.45 -42.03
CA MET A 249 -61.61 -2.25 -41.72
C MET A 249 -61.77 -2.43 -40.22
N SER A 250 -60.69 -2.73 -39.48
CA SER A 250 -60.71 -2.81 -38.02
C SER A 250 -61.18 -1.49 -37.39
N LYS A 251 -60.63 -0.35 -37.83
CA LYS A 251 -61.08 0.99 -37.41
C LYS A 251 -62.56 1.23 -37.72
N LEU A 252 -63.04 0.83 -38.89
CA LEU A 252 -64.46 0.96 -39.28
C LEU A 252 -65.38 0.06 -38.44
N PHE A 253 -64.97 -1.17 -38.15
CA PHE A 253 -65.71 -2.05 -37.25
C PHE A 253 -65.81 -1.44 -35.86
N ASP A 254 -64.71 -0.92 -35.34
CA ASP A 254 -64.71 -0.26 -34.03
C ASP A 254 -65.58 1.00 -34.02
N CYS A 255 -65.56 1.82 -35.06
CA CYS A 255 -66.46 2.96 -35.19
C CYS A 255 -67.93 2.51 -35.20
N LYS A 256 -68.29 1.46 -35.95
CA LYS A 256 -69.65 0.91 -35.94
C LYS A 256 -70.06 0.39 -34.57
N VAL A 257 -69.13 -0.25 -33.84
CA VAL A 257 -69.36 -0.70 -32.46
C VAL A 257 -69.56 0.49 -31.51
N GLU A 258 -68.77 1.55 -31.66
CA GLU A 258 -68.93 2.80 -30.90
C GLU A 258 -70.29 3.46 -31.20
N ASP A 259 -70.71 3.53 -32.46
CA ASP A 259 -72.04 4.05 -32.86
C ASP A 259 -73.19 3.22 -32.27
N LEU A 260 -73.03 1.90 -32.26
CA LEU A 260 -73.96 0.98 -31.60
C LEU A 260 -73.99 1.23 -30.09
N LYS A 261 -72.84 1.50 -29.45
CA LYS A 261 -72.78 1.88 -28.03
C LYS A 261 -73.43 3.23 -27.77
N VAL A 262 -73.23 4.24 -28.62
CA VAL A 262 -73.86 5.56 -28.50
C VAL A 262 -75.37 5.45 -28.65
N SER A 263 -75.86 4.74 -29.66
CA SER A 263 -77.30 4.51 -29.85
C SER A 263 -77.89 3.68 -28.71
N ARG A 264 -77.22 2.62 -28.25
CA ARG A 264 -77.62 1.86 -27.06
C ARG A 264 -77.70 2.76 -25.82
N ASN A 265 -76.67 3.56 -25.56
CA ASN A 265 -76.64 4.48 -24.43
C ASN A 265 -77.76 5.51 -24.53
N PHE A 266 -78.05 6.04 -25.72
CA PHE A 266 -79.19 6.93 -25.95
C PHE A 266 -80.54 6.26 -25.59
N TYR A 267 -80.74 5.00 -25.99
CA TYR A 267 -81.94 4.23 -25.60
C TYR A 267 -81.99 3.92 -24.09
N LEU A 268 -80.85 3.59 -23.48
CA LEU A 268 -80.76 3.37 -22.02
C LEU A 268 -81.04 4.66 -21.23
N THR A 269 -80.50 5.81 -21.66
CA THR A 269 -80.69 7.10 -20.96
C THR A 269 -82.14 7.59 -21.02
N GLN A 270 -82.89 7.25 -22.08
CA GLN A 270 -84.34 7.50 -22.11
C GLN A 270 -85.15 6.56 -21.19
N CYS A 271 -84.60 5.40 -20.86
CA CYS A 271 -85.22 4.45 -19.94
C CYS A 271 -84.78 4.67 -18.48
N ASP A 272 -83.78 5.51 -18.21
CA ASP A 272 -83.31 5.82 -16.85
C ASP A 272 -84.31 6.68 -16.03
N GLU A 273 -85.36 7.25 -16.65
CA GLU A 273 -86.51 7.78 -15.90
C GLU A 273 -87.45 6.66 -15.36
N ALA A 274 -87.18 5.39 -15.69
CA ALA A 274 -87.89 4.22 -15.19
C ALA A 274 -86.94 3.24 -14.48
N GLU A 275 -86.58 3.59 -13.23
CA GLU A 275 -86.04 2.75 -12.15
C GLU A 275 -85.03 1.62 -12.47
N ASN A 276 -83.82 1.79 -11.91
CA ASN A 276 -82.92 0.74 -11.39
C ASN A 276 -82.52 -0.42 -12.33
N LEU A 277 -81.35 -0.30 -12.97
CA LEU A 277 -80.46 -1.46 -13.14
C LEU A 277 -78.99 -1.08 -12.92
N ASP A 278 -78.55 -1.34 -11.70
CA ASP A 278 -77.16 -1.47 -11.32
C ASP A 278 -76.37 -2.32 -12.33
N ARG A 279 -75.40 -1.68 -12.96
CA ARG A 279 -73.99 -2.11 -12.94
C ARG A 279 -73.76 -3.60 -13.21
N THR A 280 -73.92 -4.06 -14.44
CA THR A 280 -73.02 -5.05 -15.09
C THR A 280 -73.43 -5.30 -16.54
N GLY A 281 -72.52 -4.99 -17.47
CA GLY A 281 -72.73 -5.22 -18.89
C GLY A 281 -72.71 -6.72 -19.23
N ILE A 282 -73.89 -7.27 -19.50
CA ILE A 282 -74.10 -8.66 -19.98
C ILE A 282 -73.36 -8.97 -21.30
N LEU A 283 -72.83 -7.97 -22.01
CA LEU A 283 -72.10 -8.16 -23.28
C LEU A 283 -70.56 -8.15 -23.17
N GLU A 284 -69.98 -7.95 -21.99
CA GLU A 284 -68.50 -8.04 -21.85
C GLU A 284 -67.98 -9.47 -21.66
N MET A 285 -68.86 -10.43 -21.39
CA MET A 285 -68.45 -11.81 -21.08
C MET A 285 -68.21 -12.68 -22.31
N ASP A 286 -68.83 -12.36 -23.46
CA ASP A 286 -68.87 -13.27 -24.61
C ASP A 286 -67.79 -13.04 -25.68
N LEU A 287 -67.01 -11.96 -25.61
CA LEU A 287 -65.95 -11.67 -26.60
C LEU A 287 -64.58 -12.30 -26.24
N ARG A 288 -64.39 -12.79 -25.00
CA ARG A 288 -63.17 -13.50 -24.60
C ARG A 288 -63.16 -14.98 -24.99
N CYS A 289 -64.30 -15.53 -25.42
CA CYS A 289 -64.46 -16.97 -25.67
C CYS A 289 -64.27 -17.41 -27.12
N LEU A 290 -63.80 -16.53 -28.03
CA LEU A 290 -63.63 -16.87 -29.46
C LEU A 290 -62.23 -16.58 -30.03
N SER A 291 -61.17 -16.72 -29.24
CA SER A 291 -59.81 -16.84 -29.80
C SER A 291 -59.39 -18.32 -29.82
N PRO A 292 -59.11 -18.91 -30.99
CA PRO A 292 -58.36 -20.15 -31.06
C PRO A 292 -56.91 -19.92 -30.58
N LEU A 293 -56.40 -20.88 -29.82
CA LEU A 293 -55.02 -20.96 -29.37
C LEU A 293 -54.06 -21.19 -30.54
N ASP A 294 -52.90 -20.55 -30.51
CA ASP A 294 -51.64 -21.18 -30.92
C ASP A 294 -50.56 -20.93 -29.85
N PRO A 295 -49.88 -21.98 -29.34
CA PRO A 295 -48.88 -21.88 -28.29
C PRO A 295 -47.48 -21.85 -28.90
N ASN A 296 -46.75 -20.74 -28.73
CA ASN A 296 -45.28 -20.64 -28.62
C ASN A 296 -44.75 -19.28 -29.14
N LYS A 297 -44.52 -18.33 -28.23
CA LYS A 297 -43.24 -17.64 -28.07
C LYS A 297 -43.35 -16.61 -26.93
N ASP A 298 -42.57 -16.88 -25.90
CA ASP A 298 -42.29 -15.98 -24.80
C ASP A 298 -41.51 -14.74 -25.24
N SER A 299 -41.69 -13.68 -24.43
CA SER A 299 -40.84 -12.48 -24.34
C SER A 299 -40.96 -11.45 -25.45
N MET A 300 -41.82 -10.44 -25.25
CA MET A 300 -41.28 -9.08 -25.10
C MET A 300 -42.26 -8.12 -24.42
N ALA A 301 -41.64 -7.37 -23.51
CA ALA A 301 -42.09 -6.23 -22.74
C ALA A 301 -43.22 -5.38 -23.35
N SER A 302 -44.16 -5.06 -22.46
CA SER A 302 -45.05 -3.90 -22.52
C SER A 302 -44.32 -2.63 -22.95
N LEU A 303 -44.57 -2.19 -24.18
CA LEU A 303 -44.35 -0.81 -24.59
C LEU A 303 -45.69 -0.05 -24.45
N PRO A 304 -45.69 1.18 -23.92
CA PRO A 304 -46.91 1.95 -23.76
C PRO A 304 -47.40 2.36 -25.15
N ILE A 305 -48.52 1.78 -25.57
CA ILE A 305 -49.25 2.25 -26.75
C ILE A 305 -49.65 3.70 -26.46
N LYS A 306 -48.92 4.64 -27.06
CA LYS A 306 -49.35 6.02 -27.23
C LYS A 306 -50.71 5.94 -27.90
N LYS A 307 -51.76 6.31 -27.16
CA LYS A 307 -53.11 6.46 -27.71
C LYS A 307 -53.08 7.65 -28.65
N ASP A 308 -52.64 7.43 -29.88
CA ASP A 308 -52.90 8.37 -30.97
C ASP A 308 -54.41 8.58 -31.01
N LYS A 309 -54.80 9.85 -30.91
CA LYS A 309 -56.19 10.28 -30.78
C LYS A 309 -56.97 9.71 -31.97
N ARG A 310 -57.74 8.67 -31.68
CA ARG A 310 -58.58 7.97 -32.64
C ARG A 310 -59.54 8.96 -33.30
N PRO A 311 -59.70 8.96 -34.63
CA PRO A 311 -60.72 9.78 -35.29
C PRO A 311 -62.09 9.32 -34.79
N ARG A 312 -62.86 10.25 -34.23
CA ARG A 312 -64.21 10.00 -33.70
C ARG A 312 -65.18 9.72 -34.85
N SER A 313 -66.18 8.88 -34.59
CA SER A 313 -67.22 8.58 -35.56
C SER A 313 -68.00 9.84 -35.98
N SER A 314 -68.42 9.88 -37.24
CA SER A 314 -69.25 10.95 -37.81
C SER A 314 -70.56 11.15 -37.02
N THR A 315 -71.16 10.08 -36.51
CA THR A 315 -72.38 10.17 -35.69
C THR A 315 -72.10 10.73 -34.30
N GLN A 316 -70.99 10.30 -33.66
CA GLN A 316 -70.55 10.87 -32.39
C GLN A 316 -70.20 12.36 -32.53
N LYS A 317 -69.53 12.74 -33.62
CA LYS A 317 -69.25 14.13 -33.98
C LYS A 317 -70.52 14.93 -34.24
N ALA A 318 -71.51 14.37 -34.95
CA ALA A 318 -72.80 15.03 -35.19
C ALA A 318 -73.65 15.19 -33.91
N VAL A 319 -73.59 14.23 -32.97
CA VAL A 319 -74.24 14.33 -31.66
C VAL A 319 -73.54 15.39 -30.81
N GLU A 320 -72.20 15.36 -30.75
CA GLU A 320 -71.41 16.40 -30.09
C GLU A 320 -71.72 17.78 -30.70
N ASP A 321 -71.64 17.95 -32.02
CA ASP A 321 -71.94 19.23 -32.69
C ASP A 321 -73.38 19.71 -32.41
N LYS A 322 -74.38 18.82 -32.33
CA LYS A 322 -75.73 19.24 -31.93
C LYS A 322 -75.82 19.64 -30.46
N VAL A 323 -75.19 18.91 -29.56
CA VAL A 323 -75.16 19.21 -28.11
C VAL A 323 -74.37 20.49 -27.83
N PHE A 324 -73.26 20.71 -28.54
CA PHE A 324 -72.46 21.93 -28.46
C PHE A 324 -73.14 23.10 -29.17
N SER A 325 -73.89 22.90 -30.27
CA SER A 325 -74.70 23.98 -30.89
C SER A 325 -75.85 24.48 -30.01
N LEU A 326 -76.36 23.66 -29.09
CA LEU A 326 -77.32 24.08 -28.06
C LEU A 326 -76.65 24.87 -26.92
N THR A 327 -75.32 24.77 -26.80
CA THR A 327 -74.51 25.41 -25.76
C THR A 327 -73.88 26.73 -26.26
N ASP A 328 -73.67 26.88 -27.57
CA ASP A 328 -73.04 28.04 -28.23
C ASP A 328 -74.02 29.11 -28.77
N GLN A 329 -75.28 29.14 -28.31
CA GLN A 329 -76.19 30.28 -28.55
C GLN A 329 -75.92 31.51 -27.65
N ALA A 330 -74.80 31.51 -26.91
CA ALA A 330 -74.26 32.67 -26.23
C ALA A 330 -72.82 32.91 -26.72
N THR A 331 -72.58 34.06 -27.37
CA THR A 331 -71.30 34.61 -27.87
C THR A 331 -70.92 34.37 -29.36
N SER A 332 -71.67 35.07 -30.21
CA SER A 332 -71.27 35.88 -31.39
C SER A 332 -69.78 35.91 -31.85
N GLU A 333 -69.60 35.53 -33.13
CA GLU A 333 -68.90 36.26 -34.24
C GLU A 333 -67.42 36.00 -34.63
N VAL A 334 -67.26 35.46 -35.87
CA VAL A 334 -66.42 35.94 -37.02
C VAL A 334 -65.26 35.06 -37.58
N SER A 335 -65.27 34.97 -38.93
CA SER A 335 -64.21 34.72 -39.95
C SER A 335 -63.65 33.29 -40.10
N GLU A 336 -63.79 32.59 -41.24
CA GLU A 336 -63.35 32.79 -42.65
C GLU A 336 -62.02 32.09 -43.00
N ALA A 337 -62.16 31.06 -43.84
CA ALA A 337 -61.41 30.69 -45.06
C ALA A 337 -59.86 30.64 -45.13
N ALA A 338 -59.38 29.53 -45.73
CA ALA A 338 -58.32 29.37 -46.76
C ALA A 338 -57.45 28.13 -46.44
N ASP A 339 -57.58 27.00 -47.14
CA ASP A 339 -57.03 26.67 -48.47
C ASP A 339 -55.55 27.00 -48.66
N ALA A 340 -54.69 25.97 -48.76
CA ALA A 340 -54.03 25.59 -50.01
C ALA A 340 -52.86 24.61 -49.74
N GLU A 341 -52.76 23.64 -50.65
CA GLU A 341 -51.85 22.50 -50.70
C GLU A 341 -50.47 22.81 -51.31
N THR A 342 -49.73 21.71 -51.59
CA THR A 342 -48.74 21.48 -52.67
C THR A 342 -47.30 21.45 -52.15
N ASP A 343 -46.73 20.26 -51.91
CA ASP A 343 -46.02 19.34 -52.86
C ASP A 343 -44.68 19.95 -53.32
N GLU A 344 -43.57 19.25 -53.58
CA GLU A 344 -43.13 17.85 -53.60
C GLU A 344 -41.57 17.94 -53.74
N ASP A 345 -40.88 16.94 -53.19
CA ASP A 345 -39.66 16.25 -53.66
C ASP A 345 -38.46 16.97 -54.32
N GLU A 346 -37.24 16.62 -53.90
CA GLU A 346 -36.34 15.68 -54.64
C GLU A 346 -34.88 15.73 -54.10
N TYR A 347 -34.20 14.59 -54.24
CA TYR A 347 -32.90 14.15 -53.70
C TYR A 347 -31.65 14.91 -54.19
N ASP A 348 -30.58 14.91 -53.38
CA ASP A 348 -29.24 14.53 -53.88
C ASP A 348 -28.32 14.03 -52.75
N ALA A 349 -27.42 13.11 -53.09
CA ALA A 349 -26.54 12.37 -52.21
C ALA A 349 -25.07 12.83 -52.30
N GLU A 350 -24.37 12.66 -51.19
CA GLU A 350 -22.90 12.49 -51.04
C GLU A 350 -21.95 13.65 -51.41
N SER A 351 -21.39 14.27 -50.37
CA SER A 351 -19.95 14.58 -50.32
C SER A 351 -19.42 14.28 -48.93
N ASP A 352 -18.30 13.57 -48.96
CA ASP A 352 -17.57 12.89 -47.91
C ASP A 352 -16.63 13.83 -47.11
N PHE A 353 -16.22 13.38 -45.91
CA PHE A 353 -15.16 13.88 -45.02
C PHE A 353 -15.15 15.37 -44.55
N MET A 354 -15.21 15.58 -43.23
CA MET A 354 -14.10 16.17 -42.43
C MET A 354 -14.51 16.41 -40.95
N LEU A 355 -13.72 15.78 -40.08
CA LEU A 355 -13.37 16.02 -38.67
C LEU A 355 -14.23 16.94 -37.76
N GLU A 356 -14.37 16.42 -36.54
CA GLU A 356 -14.87 16.98 -35.29
C GLU A 356 -14.62 18.49 -35.11
N VAL A 357 -15.72 19.21 -34.84
CA VAL A 357 -15.72 20.59 -34.37
C VAL A 357 -15.29 20.58 -32.90
N GLU A 358 -14.00 20.73 -32.65
CA GLU A 358 -13.50 21.19 -31.34
C GLU A 358 -13.72 22.71 -31.23
N ASP A 359 -14.25 23.11 -30.08
CA ASP A 359 -14.79 24.45 -29.79
C ASP A 359 -13.80 25.60 -30.07
N PHE A 360 -14.15 26.45 -31.04
CA PHE A 360 -13.40 27.64 -31.45
C PHE A 360 -13.31 28.73 -30.37
N ASP A 361 -14.11 28.61 -29.30
CA ASP A 361 -14.26 29.63 -28.26
C ASP A 361 -13.12 29.63 -27.21
N ASP A 362 -12.30 28.57 -27.12
CA ASP A 362 -11.20 28.51 -26.14
C ASP A 362 -9.94 29.27 -26.59
N TYR A 363 -9.80 29.53 -27.91
CA TYR A 363 -8.70 30.32 -28.46
C TYR A 363 -8.83 31.83 -28.21
N LEU A 364 -10.00 32.33 -27.84
CA LEU A 364 -10.26 33.76 -27.60
C LEU A 364 -10.04 34.19 -26.14
N ARG A 365 -9.63 33.28 -25.24
CA ARG A 365 -9.45 33.55 -23.79
C ARG A 365 -8.01 33.88 -23.37
N LEU A 366 -7.09 34.04 -24.31
CA LEU A 366 -5.73 34.46 -23.98
C LEU A 366 -5.68 35.99 -23.79
N GLY A 367 -5.57 36.42 -22.53
CA GLY A 367 -5.34 37.82 -22.16
C GLY A 367 -4.02 38.38 -22.73
N PRO A 368 -3.78 39.71 -22.64
CA PRO A 368 -2.65 40.37 -23.27
C PRO A 368 -1.31 39.72 -22.89
N VAL A 369 -0.58 39.22 -23.89
CA VAL A 369 0.72 38.58 -23.72
C VAL A 369 1.78 39.64 -23.39
N GLU A 370 2.14 39.76 -22.12
CA GLU A 370 3.31 40.54 -21.71
C GLU A 370 4.60 39.82 -22.16
N LEU A 371 5.38 40.47 -23.01
CA LEU A 371 6.67 39.98 -23.51
C LEU A 371 7.66 39.83 -22.34
N LYS A 372 7.84 38.60 -21.83
CA LYS A 372 8.94 38.26 -20.93
C LYS A 372 10.25 38.20 -21.71
N LEU A 373 11.07 39.24 -21.58
CA LEU A 373 12.46 39.24 -22.05
C LEU A 373 13.27 38.20 -21.26
N LEU A 374 13.68 37.13 -21.92
CA LEU A 374 14.58 36.11 -21.36
C LEU A 374 16.02 36.64 -21.42
N SER A 375 16.65 36.85 -20.26
CA SER A 375 18.10 37.08 -20.16
C SER A 375 18.81 35.77 -19.82
N ILE A 376 19.74 35.33 -20.65
CA ILE A 376 20.59 34.16 -20.39
C ILE A 376 21.87 34.63 -19.70
N ALA A 377 22.05 34.26 -18.42
CA ALA A 377 23.32 34.41 -17.71
C ALA A 377 24.08 33.07 -17.76
N GLY A 378 25.15 33.00 -18.54
CA GLY A 378 26.02 31.83 -18.61
C GLY A 378 27.07 31.83 -17.50
N ALA A 379 27.18 30.71 -16.77
CA ALA A 379 28.27 30.47 -15.81
C ALA A 379 29.36 29.61 -16.47
N HIS A 380 30.61 30.09 -16.43
CA HIS A 380 31.75 29.37 -17.01
C HIS A 380 32.17 28.22 -16.07
N LYS A 381 32.09 26.97 -16.55
CA LYS A 381 32.67 25.80 -15.85
C LYS A 381 34.10 25.57 -16.35
N PRO A 382 35.07 25.19 -15.47
CA PRO A 382 36.43 24.91 -15.88
C PRO A 382 36.53 23.55 -16.60
N ILE A 383 37.17 23.56 -17.77
CA ILE A 383 37.50 22.36 -18.55
C ILE A 383 38.53 21.54 -17.78
N HIS A 384 38.19 20.29 -17.45
CA HIS A 384 39.12 19.38 -16.76
C HIS A 384 40.20 18.93 -17.75
N GLN A 385 41.47 19.08 -17.37
CA GLN A 385 42.58 18.51 -18.15
C GLN A 385 42.54 16.99 -18.03
N MET A 386 42.48 16.29 -19.17
CA MET A 386 42.52 14.83 -19.23
C MET A 386 43.84 14.33 -18.63
N SER A 387 43.77 13.42 -17.66
CA SER A 387 44.97 12.76 -17.12
C SER A 387 45.66 11.97 -18.22
N ARG A 388 46.98 12.09 -18.31
CA ARG A 388 47.80 11.33 -19.25
C ARG A 388 47.60 9.82 -19.01
N PRO A 389 47.26 9.03 -20.04
CA PRO A 389 47.03 7.60 -19.90
C PRO A 389 48.28 6.89 -19.37
N SER A 390 48.06 5.91 -18.51
CA SER A 390 49.09 5.08 -17.87
C SER A 390 49.88 4.29 -18.91
N SER A 391 51.15 3.99 -18.64
CA SER A 391 52.03 3.18 -19.53
C SER A 391 51.41 1.83 -19.91
N ALA A 392 50.46 1.31 -19.13
CA ALA A 392 49.72 0.08 -19.43
C ALA A 392 48.71 0.26 -20.58
N GLU A 393 48.08 1.43 -20.71
CA GLU A 393 47.05 1.70 -21.73
C GLU A 393 47.67 1.94 -23.12
N MET A 394 48.92 2.41 -23.18
CA MET A 394 49.66 2.50 -24.45
C MET A 394 50.08 1.12 -24.99
N ALA A 395 50.33 0.14 -24.11
CA ALA A 395 50.66 -1.22 -24.52
C ALA A 395 49.46 -2.00 -25.11
N LEU A 396 48.23 -1.61 -24.76
CA LEU A 396 47.01 -2.19 -25.33
C LEU A 396 46.72 -1.71 -26.77
N LYS A 397 47.31 -0.60 -27.21
CA LYS A 397 47.19 -0.12 -28.61
C LYS A 397 48.05 -0.90 -29.60
N ASP A 398 49.02 -1.69 -29.13
CA ASP A 398 49.88 -2.54 -29.96
C ASP A 398 49.28 -3.94 -30.22
N CYS A 399 48.02 -4.16 -29.82
CA CYS A 399 47.33 -5.42 -30.05
C CYS A 399 46.92 -5.52 -31.54
N LYS A 400 47.76 -6.21 -32.34
CA LYS A 400 47.49 -6.51 -33.75
C LYS A 400 46.20 -7.34 -33.89
N PRO A 401 45.21 -6.92 -34.69
CA PRO A 401 43.91 -7.60 -34.80
C PRO A 401 43.95 -8.92 -35.60
N ASP A 402 45.08 -9.31 -36.18
CA ASP A 402 45.19 -10.46 -37.09
C ASP A 402 45.68 -11.78 -36.44
N MET A 403 45.85 -11.84 -35.12
CA MET A 403 46.15 -13.11 -34.43
C MET A 403 45.01 -13.48 -33.48
N TRP A 404 44.03 -14.19 -34.03
CA TRP A 404 43.00 -14.85 -33.24
C TRP A 404 43.63 -15.96 -32.38
N PRO A 405 43.27 -16.11 -31.10
CA PRO A 405 43.94 -17.05 -30.18
C PRO A 405 43.64 -18.54 -30.45
N VAL A 406 42.96 -18.87 -31.56
CA VAL A 406 42.57 -20.25 -31.89
C VAL A 406 43.06 -20.58 -33.30
N THR A 407 44.03 -21.48 -33.40
CA THR A 407 44.53 -21.98 -34.69
C THR A 407 43.77 -23.26 -35.10
N GLN A 408 43.51 -23.46 -36.39
CA GLN A 408 42.84 -24.66 -36.93
C GLN A 408 43.34 -26.02 -36.39
N PRO A 409 44.64 -26.26 -36.12
CA PRO A 409 45.09 -27.51 -35.49
C PRO A 409 44.53 -27.73 -34.06
N MET A 410 44.16 -26.67 -33.33
CA MET A 410 43.57 -26.79 -31.99
C MET A 410 42.11 -27.28 -32.06
N LEU A 411 41.35 -26.86 -33.08
CA LEU A 411 39.97 -27.35 -33.32
C LEU A 411 39.94 -28.83 -33.72
N LYS A 412 40.94 -29.30 -34.48
CA LYS A 412 41.02 -30.71 -34.90
C LYS A 412 41.33 -31.70 -33.77
N LYS A 413 41.88 -31.25 -32.63
CA LYS A 413 42.15 -32.11 -31.46
C LYS A 413 40.93 -32.34 -30.58
N VAL A 414 39.89 -31.52 -30.70
CA VAL A 414 38.65 -31.64 -29.90
C VAL A 414 37.67 -32.63 -30.52
N VAL A 415 37.79 -32.91 -31.83
CA VAL A 415 36.92 -33.82 -32.57
C VAL A 415 37.60 -35.18 -32.74
N THR A 416 37.87 -35.89 -31.64
CA THR A 416 38.05 -37.34 -31.68
C THR A 416 37.01 -38.00 -30.76
N PRO A 417 36.10 -38.84 -31.30
CA PRO A 417 35.10 -39.51 -30.47
C PRO A 417 35.80 -40.54 -29.56
N ARG A 418 35.53 -40.47 -28.26
CA ARG A 418 35.97 -41.49 -27.28
C ARG A 418 35.35 -42.85 -27.65
N PRO A 419 36.13 -43.94 -27.68
CA PRO A 419 35.56 -45.27 -27.82
C PRO A 419 34.77 -45.63 -26.55
N ILE A 420 33.55 -46.11 -26.76
CA ILE A 420 32.66 -46.64 -25.74
C ILE A 420 33.30 -47.93 -25.20
N ILE A 421 33.52 -47.99 -23.88
CA ILE A 421 33.77 -49.22 -23.12
C ILE A 421 32.48 -49.56 -22.40
#